data_AF-A0A7G7KR41-F1
#
_entry.id   AF-A0A7G7KR41-F1
#
_cell.length_a   1.000
_cell.length_b   1.000
_cell.length_c   1.000
_cell.angle_alpha   90.00
_cell.angle_beta   90.00
_cell.angle_gamma   90.00
#
_symmetry.space_group_name_H-M   'P 1'
#
loop_
_entity.id
_entity.type
_entity.pdbx_description
1 polymer ?
#
loop_
_entity_poly.entity_id
_entity_poly.type
_entity_poly.pdbx_seq_one_letter_code
_entity_poly.pdbx_strand_id
1 'polypeptide(L)'
;MNWAQLNQPQILRQKLYRLIDGLCEPHRQLDTLYPSLESALDDAIGWLQQSNINPIEHPVGVEVVTASGDWRTLRSPEPLFCSWTR
;
A
#
# COMPACT_ATOMS: atom_id res chain seq x y z
N MET A 1 6.31 11.01 9.00
CA MET A 1 5.98 11.68 7.71
C MET A 1 4.93 12.75 7.94
N ASN A 2 5.03 13.90 7.25
CA ASN A 2 4.07 15.00 7.40
C ASN A 2 2.94 14.85 6.36
N TRP A 3 1.82 14.24 6.77
CA TRP A 3 0.64 13.97 5.92
C TRP A 3 0.05 15.24 5.28
N ALA A 4 0.40 16.44 5.78
CA ALA A 4 -0.01 17.73 5.22
C ALA A 4 0.48 17.99 3.78
N GLN A 5 1.50 17.28 3.29
CA GLN A 5 2.01 17.47 1.92
C GLN A 5 1.14 16.84 0.83
N LEU A 6 0.21 15.93 1.17
CA LEU A 6 -0.70 15.31 0.21
C LEU A 6 -1.71 16.29 -0.41
N ASN A 7 -1.99 17.41 0.26
CA ASN A 7 -2.91 18.44 -0.22
C ASN A 7 -2.29 19.38 -1.28
N GLN A 8 -1.08 19.09 -1.78
CA GLN A 8 -0.49 19.87 -2.85
C GLN A 8 -0.97 19.36 -4.23
N PRO A 9 -1.50 20.23 -5.10
CA PRO A 9 -2.07 19.84 -6.40
C PRO A 9 -1.02 19.22 -7.35
N GLN A 10 0.27 19.44 -7.10
CA GLN A 10 1.37 18.83 -7.85
C GLN A 10 1.59 17.37 -7.45
N ILE A 11 1.38 17.02 -6.18
CA ILE A 11 1.48 15.66 -5.66
C ILE A 11 0.29 14.82 -6.13
N LEU A 12 -0.93 15.38 -6.13
CA LEU A 12 -2.15 14.71 -6.64
C LEU A 12 -2.08 14.35 -8.13
N ARG A 13 -1.14 14.94 -8.87
CA ARG A 13 -0.87 14.61 -10.27
C ARG A 13 -0.14 13.28 -10.42
N GLN A 14 0.54 12.82 -9.37
CA GLN A 14 1.16 11.51 -9.26
C GLN A 14 0.26 10.59 -8.42
N LYS A 15 -0.03 9.40 -8.93
CA LYS A 15 -0.79 8.40 -8.17
C LYS A 15 0.12 7.92 -7.03
N LEU A 16 -0.16 8.33 -5.81
CA LEU A 16 0.48 7.79 -4.62
C LEU A 16 -0.31 6.61 -4.10
N TYR A 17 0.39 5.61 -3.61
CA TYR A 17 -0.18 4.38 -3.08
C TYR A 17 0.20 4.24 -1.61
N ARG A 18 -0.67 3.61 -0.82
CA ARG A 18 -0.37 3.19 0.55
C ARG A 18 -0.83 1.76 0.75
N LEU A 19 -0.20 1.05 1.67
CA LEU A 19 -0.60 -0.29 2.06
C LEU A 19 -1.61 -0.23 3.19
N ILE A 20 -2.59 -1.13 3.13
CA ILE A 20 -3.59 -1.33 4.17
C ILE A 20 -3.56 -2.77 4.67
N ASP A 21 -3.97 -2.98 5.91
CA ASP A 21 -4.09 -4.30 6.52
C ASP A 21 -5.47 -4.94 6.27
N GLY A 22 -5.70 -6.12 6.87
CA GLY A 22 -6.97 -6.85 6.79
C GLY A 22 -8.21 -6.11 7.31
N LEU A 23 -8.03 -5.02 8.06
CA LEU A 23 -9.11 -4.17 8.58
C LEU A 23 -9.36 -2.95 7.68
N CYS A 24 -8.68 -2.87 6.53
CA CYS A 24 -8.65 -1.69 5.67
C CYS A 24 -8.10 -0.45 6.39
N GLU A 25 -7.26 -0.64 7.40
CA GLU A 25 -6.56 0.44 8.08
C GLU A 25 -5.13 0.57 7.51
N PRO A 26 -4.51 1.77 7.59
CA PRO A 26 -3.13 1.95 7.16
C PRO A 26 -2.19 0.94 7.81
N HIS A 27 -1.38 0.25 7.00
CA HIS A 27 -0.58 -0.87 7.47
C HIS A 27 0.52 -0.41 8.44
N ARG A 28 0.42 -0.71 9.74
CA ARG A 28 1.28 -0.14 10.79
C ARG A 28 2.80 -0.22 10.53
N GLN A 29 3.27 -1.30 9.93
CA GLN A 29 4.70 -1.48 9.60
C GLN A 29 5.10 -0.85 8.26
N LEU A 30 4.14 -0.68 7.34
CA LEU A 30 4.38 -0.27 5.96
C LEU A 30 3.54 0.97 5.61
N ASP A 31 3.30 1.82 6.61
CA ASP A 31 2.50 3.04 6.50
C ASP A 31 3.33 4.15 5.85
N THR A 32 3.66 3.93 4.59
CA THR A 32 4.44 4.84 3.75
C THR A 32 3.72 5.10 2.43
N LEU A 33 4.22 6.11 1.72
CA LEU A 33 3.71 6.50 0.41
C LEU A 33 4.60 5.93 -0.68
N TYR A 34 4.01 5.10 -1.53
CA TYR A 34 4.68 4.51 -2.66
C TYR A 34 4.36 5.29 -3.93
N PRO A 35 5.36 5.50 -4.82
CA PRO A 35 5.15 6.18 -6.10
C PRO A 35 4.47 5.28 -7.15
N SER A 36 4.42 3.97 -6.92
CA SER A 36 3.81 2.98 -7.81
C SER A 36 3.19 1.81 -7.02
N LEU A 37 2.23 1.13 -7.65
CA LEU A 37 1.64 -0.09 -7.10
C LEU A 37 2.69 -1.19 -6.93
N GLU A 38 3.60 -1.32 -7.90
CA GLU A 38 4.67 -2.33 -7.88
C GLU A 38 5.60 -2.13 -6.69
N SER A 39 6.04 -0.89 -6.41
CA SER A 39 6.88 -0.60 -5.25
C SER A 39 6.17 -0.88 -3.93
N ALA A 40 4.85 -0.62 -3.84
CA ALA A 40 4.07 -0.95 -2.66
C ALA A 40 4.04 -2.47 -2.41
N LEU A 41 3.79 -3.25 -3.46
CA LEU A 41 3.65 -4.69 -3.34
C LEU A 41 4.99 -5.39 -3.13
N ASP A 42 6.06 -4.92 -3.77
CA ASP A 42 7.41 -5.45 -3.57
C ASP A 42 7.85 -5.29 -2.11
N ASP A 43 7.59 -4.13 -1.51
CA ASP A 43 7.90 -3.86 -0.10
C ASP A 43 7.04 -4.71 0.84
N ALA A 44 5.75 -4.90 0.52
CA ALA A 44 4.87 -5.79 1.27
C ALA A 44 5.32 -7.27 1.22
N ILE A 45 5.72 -7.76 0.05
CA ILE A 45 6.27 -9.11 -0.12
C ILE A 45 7.59 -9.23 0.64
N GLY A 46 8.47 -8.23 0.52
CA GLY A 46 9.74 -8.15 1.26
C GLY A 46 9.52 -8.22 2.77
N TRP A 47 8.55 -7.47 3.30
CA TRP A 47 8.19 -7.50 4.71
C TRP A 47 7.70 -8.87 5.19
N LEU A 48 6.81 -9.52 4.42
CA LEU A 48 6.31 -10.86 4.74
C LEU A 48 7.44 -11.90 4.77
N GLN A 49 8.33 -11.84 3.79
CA GLN A 49 9.50 -12.74 3.69
C GLN A 49 10.51 -12.50 4.82
N GLN A 50 10.86 -11.24 5.10
CA GLN A 50 11.82 -10.87 6.14
C GLN A 50 11.31 -11.19 7.54
N SER A 51 10.00 -11.01 7.76
CA SER A 51 9.37 -11.25 9.06
C SER A 51 8.98 -12.72 9.27
N ASN A 52 9.16 -13.57 8.24
CA ASN A 52 8.76 -14.98 8.24
C ASN A 52 7.28 -15.18 8.65
N ILE A 53 6.43 -14.23 8.22
CA ILE A 53 5.00 -14.15 8.55
C ILE A 53 4.20 -14.93 7.50
N ASN A 54 3.15 -15.63 7.95
CA ASN A 54 2.23 -16.28 7.04
C ASN A 54 1.38 -15.23 6.27
N PRO A 55 1.48 -15.15 4.93
CA PRO A 55 0.72 -14.19 4.13
C PRO A 55 -0.80 -14.38 4.23
N ILE A 56 -1.27 -15.56 4.64
CA ILE A 56 -2.70 -15.84 4.84
C ILE A 56 -3.22 -15.11 6.09
N GLU A 57 -2.40 -15.02 7.14
CA GLU A 57 -2.79 -14.39 8.41
C GLU A 57 -2.63 -12.86 8.37
N HIS A 58 -1.84 -12.36 7.42
CA HIS A 58 -1.56 -10.94 7.25
C HIS A 58 -1.87 -10.50 5.81
N PRO A 59 -3.15 -10.44 5.44
CA PRO A 59 -3.56 -9.95 4.13
C PRO A 59 -3.19 -8.47 4.00
N VAL A 60 -2.69 -8.11 2.82
CA VAL A 60 -2.25 -6.74 2.52
C VAL A 60 -3.07 -6.22 1.34
N GLY A 61 -3.68 -5.07 1.51
CA GLY A 61 -4.38 -4.33 0.47
C GLY A 61 -3.59 -3.10 0.04
N VAL A 62 -4.08 -2.44 -1.00
CA VAL A 62 -3.48 -1.20 -1.52
C VAL A 62 -4.56 -0.18 -1.74
N GLU A 63 -4.31 1.04 -1.26
CA GLU A 63 -5.11 2.21 -1.60
C GLU A 63 -4.31 3.19 -2.43
N VAL A 64 -5.00 3.94 -3.28
CA VAL A 64 -4.43 4.99 -4.11
C VAL A 64 -5.07 6.33 -3.77
N VAL A 65 -4.28 7.39 -3.73
CA VAL A 65 -4.81 8.74 -3.61
C VAL A 65 -5.44 9.14 -4.95
N THR A 66 -6.67 9.62 -4.88
CA THR A 66 -7.41 10.15 -6.02
C THR A 66 -7.00 11.59 -6.29
N ALA A 67 -7.32 12.10 -7.48
CA ALA A 67 -7.05 13.50 -7.83
C ALA A 67 -7.79 14.51 -6.93
N SER A 68 -8.82 14.09 -6.18
CA SER A 68 -9.52 14.90 -5.19
C SER A 68 -8.87 14.88 -3.80
N GLY A 69 -7.83 14.07 -3.59
CA GLY A 69 -7.16 13.90 -2.30
C GLY A 69 -7.74 12.80 -1.41
N ASP A 70 -8.78 12.10 -1.87
CA ASP A 70 -9.37 10.97 -1.16
C ASP A 70 -8.60 9.67 -1.41
N TRP A 71 -8.64 8.74 -0.46
CA TRP A 71 -8.10 7.39 -0.63
C TRP A 71 -9.15 6.46 -1.24
N ARG A 72 -8.74 5.64 -2.21
CA ARG A 72 -9.57 4.55 -2.75
C ARG A 72 -8.84 3.23 -2.72
N THR A 73 -9.53 2.20 -2.25
CA THR A 73 -9.07 0.81 -2.33
C THR A 73 -8.92 0.40 -3.79
N LEU A 74 -7.67 0.16 -4.18
CA LEU A 74 -7.29 -0.37 -5.49
C LEU A 74 -7.21 -1.90 -5.46
N ARG A 75 -6.73 -2.43 -4.33
CA ARG A 75 -6.67 -3.87 -4.05
C ARG A 75 -7.21 -4.11 -2.65
N SER A 76 -8.22 -4.96 -2.53
CA SER A 76 -8.71 -5.42 -1.22
C SER A 76 -7.60 -6.14 -0.46
N PRO A 77 -7.61 -6.14 0.88
CA PRO A 77 -6.67 -6.92 1.65
C PRO A 77 -6.80 -8.40 1.31
N GLU A 78 -5.77 -8.92 0.66
CA GLU A 78 -5.70 -10.31 0.25
C GLU A 78 -4.28 -10.83 0.48
N PRO A 79 -4.10 -12.14 0.74
CA PRO A 79 -2.79 -12.73 0.88
C PRO A 79 -1.89 -12.41 -0.32
N LEU A 80 -0.69 -11.93 -0.04
CA LEU A 80 0.34 -11.71 -1.06
C LEU A 80 1.16 -12.99 -1.17
N PHE A 81 0.85 -13.79 -2.19
CA PHE A 81 1.70 -14.91 -2.56
C PHE A 81 2.82 -14.39 -3.46
N CYS A 82 4.05 -14.90 -3.26
CA CYS A 82 5.24 -14.54 -4.06
C CYS A 82 5.10 -14.79 -5.57
N SER A 83 3.94 -15.27 -6.06
CA SER A 83 3.58 -15.42 -7.46
C SER A 83 2.87 -14.19 -8.02
N TRP A 84 3.39 -12.98 -7.76
CA TRP A 84 3.16 -11.86 -8.67
C TRP A 84 4.00 -12.11 -9.93
N THR A 85 3.62 -13.16 -10.66
CA THR A 85 4.22 -13.52 -11.95
C THR A 85 3.84 -12.44 -12.95
N ARG A 86 4.88 -11.75 -13.41
CA ARG A 86 4.90 -10.76 -14.49
C ARG A 86 4.20 -11.23 -15.75
#